data_AF-A0A8E1RKG1-F1
#
_entry.id   AF-A0A8E1RKG1-F1
#
_cell.length_a   1.000
_cell.length_b   1.000
_cell.length_c   1.000
_cell.angle_alpha   90.00
_cell.angle_beta   90.00
_cell.angle_gamma   90.00
#
_symmetry.space_group_name_H-M   'P 1'
#
loop_
_entity.id
_entity.type
_entity.pdbx_description
1 polymer ?
#
loop_
_entity_poly.entity_id
_entity_poly.type
_entity_poly.pdbx_seq_one_letter_code
_entity_poly.pdbx_strand_id
1 'polypeptide(L)'
;MNKANPSANDSDTRSKQQKILSMLGLMTSKVLGENTFAKSSIYSERITRGLRSFLPKPLLPSASLAEFKMSKEIQMGYLVAAKDLKDVTIDQFNYMSLWATGDSDSSVVDRAAGMNFSEYLSQSKTPDKFVVGYKTAVIQFVRAIAGTGGVVFRINSALQKLDLNQQNDLVNKWFNQVNSYMNGASPFKPINNETKKASDSDEAIAAGVSKEINDGYLNNHPVGDSQKSLLENYSYNEDDFTDEHDLPKMMTDSIGKVSLSGDINAFVNNTLSGMLNALASLGLYALVYQDFNPANPDLVGAPATDSIDQETVISQTRTAILKVGRYFDLPKSCADLADKLGVLDLSNAGSARNAKHQNYRLRYSRVLEKDQPAVNDRGETVKVSYGIFETTHHILQNSFLLPLMVQYTTIRNQLLQQIADGQYTTSRNVSKPNFDLVDNLLEYVDALARYQIDQLMGLVERGQKDYEGLSQAGTFSAFSHLMRVAPEVKAVNPAYADMTKATKHLYYWLYQSSFKDSLPDDEHAKI
;
A
#
# COMPACT_ATOMS: atom_id res chain seq x y z
N MET A 1 37.81 -3.44 53.75
CA MET A 1 37.91 -2.79 52.42
C MET A 1 37.76 -3.86 51.36
N ASN A 2 36.60 -3.92 50.70
CA ASN A 2 36.42 -4.59 49.42
C ASN A 2 35.59 -3.63 48.56
N LYS A 3 36.21 -3.07 47.53
CA LYS A 3 35.54 -2.22 46.53
C LYS A 3 34.65 -3.12 45.68
N ALA A 4 33.35 -2.89 45.71
CA ALA A 4 32.44 -3.45 44.72
C ALA A 4 32.69 -2.76 43.36
N ASN A 5 32.89 -3.56 42.32
CA ASN A 5 32.95 -3.12 40.92
C ASN A 5 31.60 -2.49 40.52
N PRO A 6 31.57 -1.25 40.01
CA PRO A 6 30.38 -0.69 39.39
C PRO A 6 30.37 -1.12 37.92
N SER A 7 29.86 -2.32 37.62
CA SER A 7 29.61 -2.77 36.25
C SER A 7 28.21 -3.38 36.15
N ALA A 8 27.19 -2.53 36.18
CA ALA A 8 25.83 -2.79 35.69
C ALA A 8 24.95 -1.57 35.98
N ASN A 9 25.18 -0.47 35.27
CA ASN A 9 24.20 0.61 35.14
C ASN A 9 24.43 1.25 33.76
N ASP A 10 24.06 0.52 32.71
CA ASP A 10 23.69 1.18 31.46
C ASP A 10 22.39 1.91 31.75
N SER A 11 22.51 3.15 32.23
CA SER A 11 21.37 4.05 32.41
C SER A 11 20.80 4.34 31.03
N ASP A 12 19.71 3.68 30.65
CA ASP A 12 19.00 3.91 29.40
C ASP A 12 18.30 5.28 29.46
N THR A 13 19.05 6.35 29.16
CA THR A 13 18.65 7.76 29.22
C THR A 13 17.65 8.18 28.13
N ARG A 14 17.10 7.22 27.36
CA ARG A 14 16.15 7.51 26.27
C ARG A 14 14.78 7.84 26.82
N SER A 15 14.13 8.88 26.27
CA SER A 15 12.72 9.14 26.56
C SER A 15 11.86 7.95 26.11
N LYS A 16 10.69 7.75 26.74
CA LYS A 16 9.72 6.71 26.34
C LYS A 16 9.40 6.79 24.84
N GLN A 17 9.23 8.01 24.33
CA GLN A 17 9.06 8.33 22.91
C GLN A 17 10.23 7.86 22.03
N GLN A 18 11.48 8.10 22.43
CA GLN A 18 12.65 7.61 21.69
C GLN A 18 12.69 6.08 21.64
N LYS A 19 12.25 5.37 22.69
CA LYS A 19 12.18 3.91 22.69
C LYS A 19 11.09 3.39 21.76
N ILE A 20 9.90 4.00 21.80
CA ILE A 20 8.77 3.67 20.93
C ILE A 20 9.14 3.90 19.45
N LEU A 21 9.72 5.06 19.12
CA LEU A 21 10.14 5.39 17.76
C LEU A 21 11.31 4.51 17.28
N SER A 22 12.25 4.16 18.17
CA SER A 22 13.33 3.21 17.81
C SER A 22 12.77 1.82 17.51
N MET A 23 11.80 1.34 18.29
CA MET A 23 11.13 0.06 18.07
C MET A 23 10.33 0.08 16.76
N LEU A 24 9.51 1.12 16.55
CA LEU A 24 8.73 1.30 15.34
C LEU A 24 9.63 1.39 14.11
N GLY A 25 10.75 2.12 14.19
CA GLY A 25 11.74 2.20 13.11
C GLY A 25 12.41 0.86 12.81
N LEU A 26 12.76 0.08 13.83
CA LEU A 26 13.30 -1.27 13.62
C LEU A 26 12.27 -2.19 12.95
N MET A 27 11.00 -2.15 13.37
CA MET A 27 9.93 -2.97 12.81
C MET A 27 9.57 -2.55 11.38
N THR A 28 9.28 -1.26 11.16
CA THR A 28 8.96 -0.72 9.85
C THR A 28 10.11 -0.92 8.88
N SER A 29 11.36 -0.67 9.25
CA SER A 29 12.47 -0.91 8.34
C SER A 29 12.76 -2.38 8.08
N LYS A 30 12.54 -3.29 9.04
CA LYS A 30 12.65 -4.73 8.80
C LYS A 30 11.66 -5.19 7.73
N VAL A 31 10.48 -4.59 7.72
CA VAL A 31 9.32 -5.05 6.94
C VAL A 31 9.17 -4.30 5.62
N LEU A 32 9.46 -3.00 5.60
CA LEU A 32 9.36 -2.10 4.44
C LEU A 32 10.72 -1.88 3.74
N GLY A 33 11.81 -2.32 4.37
CA GLY A 33 13.16 -2.26 3.80
C GLY A 33 13.97 -0.99 4.10
N GLU A 34 13.37 0.09 4.62
CA GLU A 34 14.07 1.36 4.90
C GLU A 34 13.57 2.08 6.16
N ASN A 35 14.49 2.70 6.93
CA ASN A 35 14.17 3.62 8.04
C ASN A 35 14.13 5.09 7.62
N THR A 36 14.73 5.42 6.48
CA THR A 36 14.86 6.79 5.97
C THR A 36 14.18 6.87 4.63
N PHE A 37 12.87 7.12 4.61
CA PHE A 37 12.24 7.82 3.48
C PHE A 37 12.58 9.32 3.60
N ALA A 38 13.88 9.62 3.69
CA ALA A 38 14.37 10.98 3.61
C ALA A 38 14.17 11.43 2.16
N LYS A 39 13.24 12.37 1.97
CA LYS A 39 12.96 13.08 0.72
C LYS A 39 14.22 13.31 -0.12
N SER A 40 14.31 12.65 -1.27
CA SER A 40 14.98 13.20 -2.44
C SER A 40 14.32 12.65 -3.71
N SER A 41 13.83 13.58 -4.51
CA SER A 41 13.05 13.45 -5.73
C SER A 41 13.83 12.84 -6.92
N ILE A 42 13.31 11.72 -7.44
CA ILE A 42 13.14 11.20 -8.84
C ILE A 42 14.16 11.68 -9.92
N TYR A 43 14.81 10.84 -10.75
CA TYR A 43 14.29 9.88 -11.77
C TYR A 43 15.46 9.20 -12.52
N SER A 44 15.49 7.87 -12.66
CA SER A 44 15.74 7.11 -13.91
C SER A 44 15.82 5.60 -13.70
N GLU A 45 14.68 4.95 -13.45
CA GLU A 45 14.50 3.52 -13.81
C GLU A 45 13.01 3.16 -14.02
N ARG A 46 12.14 4.17 -14.11
CA ARG A 46 10.68 4.00 -14.22
C ARG A 46 10.20 3.62 -15.64
N ILE A 47 11.10 3.32 -16.57
CA ILE A 47 10.74 3.02 -17.98
C ILE A 47 10.96 1.56 -18.38
N THR A 48 11.64 0.73 -17.59
CA THR A 48 11.90 -0.68 -17.99
C THR A 48 11.17 -1.72 -17.14
N ARG A 49 10.52 -1.35 -16.03
CA ARG A 49 9.93 -2.30 -15.07
C ARG A 49 8.50 -1.94 -14.64
N GLY A 50 7.68 -1.48 -15.59
CA GLY A 50 6.24 -1.36 -15.37
C GLY A 50 5.60 -2.72 -15.07
N LEU A 51 4.74 -2.76 -14.05
CA LEU A 51 3.65 -3.72 -13.85
C LEU A 51 3.99 -5.17 -14.21
N ARG A 52 4.91 -5.81 -13.49
CA ARG A 52 5.02 -7.27 -13.55
C ARG A 52 3.93 -7.86 -12.67
N SER A 53 2.79 -8.15 -13.32
CA SER A 53 1.58 -8.71 -12.71
C SER A 53 1.84 -10.05 -11.99
N PHE A 54 2.86 -10.78 -12.44
CA PHE A 54 3.32 -12.05 -11.89
C PHE A 54 4.85 -12.14 -12.02
N LEU A 55 5.45 -13.23 -11.56
CA LEU A 55 6.86 -13.53 -11.81
C LEU A 55 7.25 -13.15 -13.26
N PRO A 56 8.42 -12.52 -13.47
CA PRO A 56 8.81 -11.98 -14.79
C PRO A 56 8.68 -12.97 -15.94
N LYS A 57 8.97 -14.23 -15.61
CA LYS A 57 8.95 -15.43 -16.45
C LYS A 57 8.60 -16.61 -15.53
N PRO A 58 8.27 -17.78 -16.07
CA PRO A 58 8.16 -18.99 -15.26
C PRO A 58 9.44 -19.22 -14.43
N LEU A 59 9.28 -19.75 -13.22
CA LEU A 59 10.44 -20.16 -12.41
C LEU A 59 11.25 -21.20 -13.19
N LEU A 60 12.57 -21.09 -13.10
CA LEU A 60 13.44 -22.17 -13.53
C LEU A 60 13.15 -23.43 -12.70
N PRO A 61 13.35 -24.62 -13.29
CA PRO A 61 13.28 -25.84 -12.51
C PRO A 61 14.32 -25.79 -11.38
N SER A 62 13.89 -26.13 -10.17
CA SER A 62 14.81 -26.40 -9.05
C SER A 62 15.51 -27.73 -9.32
N ALA A 63 16.74 -27.89 -8.82
CA ALA A 63 17.40 -29.20 -8.86
C ALA A 63 16.52 -30.23 -8.14
N SER A 64 16.48 -31.45 -8.67
CA SER A 64 15.85 -32.59 -8.02
C SER A 64 16.64 -33.01 -6.78
N LEU A 65 16.00 -33.74 -5.85
CA LEU A 65 16.70 -34.31 -4.70
C LEU A 65 17.87 -35.23 -5.13
N ALA A 66 17.71 -35.93 -6.25
CA ALA A 66 18.78 -36.76 -6.81
C ALA A 66 19.99 -35.91 -7.23
N GLU A 67 19.78 -34.82 -7.97
CA GLU A 67 20.85 -33.88 -8.35
C GLU A 67 21.48 -33.19 -7.14
N PHE A 68 20.67 -32.84 -6.13
CA PHE A 68 21.16 -32.32 -4.85
C PHE A 68 22.14 -33.29 -4.18
N LYS A 69 21.83 -34.59 -4.17
CA LYS A 69 22.69 -35.63 -3.58
C LYS A 69 23.97 -35.92 -4.39
N MET A 70 24.06 -35.49 -5.66
CA MET A 70 25.21 -35.80 -6.52
C MET A 70 26.50 -35.03 -6.21
N SER A 71 26.46 -33.90 -5.49
CA SER A 71 27.67 -33.11 -5.18
C SER A 71 27.61 -32.49 -3.80
N LYS A 72 28.70 -32.61 -3.05
CA LYS A 72 28.85 -31.93 -1.75
C LYS A 72 28.80 -30.40 -1.90
N GLU A 73 29.28 -29.86 -3.02
CA GLU A 73 29.23 -28.44 -3.34
C GLU A 73 27.80 -27.95 -3.55
N ILE A 74 26.93 -28.76 -4.18
CA ILE A 74 25.49 -28.43 -4.33
C ILE A 74 24.82 -28.41 -2.96
N GLN A 75 25.07 -29.43 -2.14
CA GLN A 75 24.53 -29.51 -0.77
C GLN A 75 25.01 -28.31 0.07
N MET A 76 26.29 -27.97 -0.01
CA MET A 76 26.87 -26.82 0.69
C MET A 76 26.23 -25.51 0.24
N GLY A 77 26.08 -25.28 -1.06
CA GLY A 77 25.43 -24.09 -1.60
C GLY A 77 23.99 -23.94 -1.10
N TYR A 78 23.24 -25.03 -1.05
CA TYR A 78 21.86 -25.04 -0.55
C TYR A 78 21.77 -24.68 0.94
N LEU A 79 22.63 -25.26 1.80
CA LEU A 79 22.61 -24.96 3.24
C LEU A 79 23.08 -23.54 3.55
N VAL A 80 24.05 -23.03 2.79
CA VAL A 80 24.46 -21.61 2.89
C VAL A 80 23.31 -20.70 2.47
N ALA A 81 22.57 -21.05 1.43
CA ALA A 81 21.36 -20.31 1.06
C ALA A 81 20.33 -20.33 2.20
N ALA A 82 20.00 -21.49 2.78
CA ALA A 82 19.08 -21.56 3.91
C ALA A 82 19.52 -20.63 5.06
N LYS A 83 20.82 -20.62 5.41
CA LYS A 83 21.38 -19.68 6.40
C LYS A 83 21.13 -18.21 6.03
N ASP A 84 21.38 -17.85 4.77
CA ASP A 84 21.20 -16.49 4.26
C ASP A 84 19.71 -16.09 4.15
N LEU A 85 18.82 -17.06 3.91
CA LEU A 85 17.39 -16.84 3.69
C LEU A 85 16.61 -16.48 4.97
N LYS A 86 17.20 -16.73 6.14
CA LYS A 86 16.61 -16.44 7.46
C LYS A 86 16.21 -14.98 7.66
N ASP A 87 16.94 -14.03 7.08
CA ASP A 87 16.77 -12.59 7.29
C ASP A 87 16.43 -11.83 5.97
N VAL A 88 15.73 -12.48 5.04
CA VAL A 88 15.39 -11.88 3.73
C VAL A 88 14.50 -10.65 3.88
N THR A 89 14.91 -9.58 3.20
CA THR A 89 14.11 -8.34 3.06
C THR A 89 13.20 -8.39 1.82
N ILE A 90 12.19 -7.52 1.77
CA ILE A 90 11.30 -7.40 0.61
C ILE A 90 12.06 -7.03 -0.68
N ASP A 91 13.04 -6.12 -0.58
CA ASP A 91 13.87 -5.70 -1.71
C ASP A 91 14.71 -6.87 -2.24
N GLN A 92 15.35 -7.63 -1.34
CA GLN A 92 16.12 -8.84 -1.68
C GLN A 92 15.23 -9.89 -2.34
N PHE A 93 14.01 -10.10 -1.83
CA PHE A 93 13.05 -11.04 -2.40
C PHE A 93 12.73 -10.71 -3.87
N ASN A 94 12.62 -9.43 -4.22
CA ASN A 94 12.44 -9.03 -5.62
C ASN A 94 13.62 -9.48 -6.50
N TYR A 95 14.88 -9.28 -6.08
CA TYR A 95 16.04 -9.75 -6.85
C TYR A 95 16.14 -11.28 -6.88
N MET A 96 15.78 -11.96 -5.79
CA MET A 96 15.64 -13.42 -5.77
C MET A 96 14.64 -13.90 -6.82
N SER A 97 13.51 -13.21 -6.98
CA SER A 97 12.52 -13.54 -8.01
C SER A 97 13.07 -13.38 -9.44
N LEU A 98 13.89 -12.35 -9.69
CA LEU A 98 14.60 -12.17 -10.97
C LEU A 98 15.58 -13.32 -11.20
N TRP A 99 16.37 -13.68 -10.19
CA TRP A 99 17.35 -14.74 -10.29
C TRP A 99 16.72 -16.12 -10.50
N ALA A 100 15.65 -16.41 -9.75
CA ALA A 100 14.87 -17.65 -9.87
C ALA A 100 14.18 -17.78 -11.24
N THR A 101 13.95 -16.67 -11.95
CA THR A 101 13.38 -16.65 -13.31
C THR A 101 14.43 -16.55 -14.43
N GLY A 102 15.72 -16.62 -14.06
CA GLY A 102 16.83 -16.78 -15.00
C GLY A 102 17.68 -15.55 -15.24
N ASP A 103 17.38 -14.40 -14.62
CA ASP A 103 18.26 -13.24 -14.68
C ASP A 103 19.51 -13.49 -13.83
N SER A 104 20.66 -13.64 -14.49
CA SER A 104 21.91 -14.01 -13.84
C SER A 104 22.97 -12.91 -13.96
N ASP A 105 22.54 -11.67 -14.23
CA ASP A 105 23.40 -10.49 -14.14
C ASP A 105 24.03 -10.41 -12.74
N SER A 106 25.32 -10.07 -12.67
CA SER A 106 26.05 -9.91 -11.41
C SER A 106 25.31 -9.00 -10.43
N SER A 107 24.71 -7.91 -10.90
CA SER A 107 23.95 -6.96 -10.08
C SER A 107 22.69 -7.59 -9.46
N VAL A 108 22.06 -8.54 -10.15
CA VAL A 108 20.88 -9.27 -9.65
C VAL A 108 21.32 -10.33 -8.64
N VAL A 109 22.35 -11.11 -8.96
CA VAL A 109 22.87 -12.15 -8.06
C VAL A 109 23.39 -11.54 -6.77
N ASP A 110 24.11 -10.43 -6.84
CA ASP A 110 24.70 -9.74 -5.69
C ASP A 110 23.66 -9.08 -4.76
N ARG A 111 22.46 -8.80 -5.27
CA ARG A 111 21.33 -8.28 -4.48
C ARG A 111 20.35 -9.37 -4.03
N ALA A 112 20.37 -10.53 -4.67
CA ALA A 112 19.55 -11.68 -4.30
C ALA A 112 20.24 -12.56 -3.24
N ALA A 113 21.54 -12.76 -3.37
CA ALA A 113 22.34 -13.57 -2.45
C ALA A 113 22.56 -12.85 -1.10
N GLY A 114 22.70 -13.63 -0.03
CA GLY A 114 22.99 -13.11 1.29
C GLY A 114 24.49 -12.98 1.56
N MET A 115 24.82 -12.63 2.80
CA MET A 115 26.19 -12.27 3.17
C MET A 115 27.16 -13.45 3.12
N ASN A 116 26.69 -14.68 3.38
CA ASN A 116 27.56 -15.86 3.43
C ASN A 116 27.88 -16.40 2.03
N PHE A 117 27.08 -16.07 1.01
CA PHE A 117 27.25 -16.56 -0.36
C PHE A 117 28.67 -16.43 -0.89
N SER A 118 29.27 -15.24 -0.80
CA SER A 118 30.57 -14.94 -1.42
C SER A 118 31.73 -15.64 -0.73
N GLU A 119 31.68 -15.69 0.61
CA GLU A 119 32.68 -16.36 1.44
C GLU A 119 32.75 -17.84 1.08
N TYR A 120 31.61 -18.53 1.11
CA TYR A 120 31.55 -19.97 0.82
C TYR A 120 31.76 -20.28 -0.67
N LEU A 121 31.34 -19.40 -1.58
CA LEU A 121 31.61 -19.53 -3.01
C LEU A 121 33.13 -19.52 -3.28
N SER A 122 33.87 -18.61 -2.65
CA SER A 122 35.33 -18.50 -2.81
C SER A 122 36.11 -19.71 -2.29
N GLN A 123 35.52 -20.43 -1.33
CA GLN A 123 36.08 -21.65 -0.74
C GLN A 123 35.67 -22.92 -1.49
N SER A 124 34.72 -22.83 -2.42
CA SER A 124 34.19 -23.98 -3.16
C SER A 124 35.18 -24.47 -4.22
N LYS A 125 35.40 -25.79 -4.25
CA LYS A 125 36.19 -26.45 -5.30
C LYS A 125 35.50 -26.44 -6.67
N THR A 126 34.17 -26.34 -6.68
CA THR A 126 33.36 -26.27 -7.90
C THR A 126 32.32 -25.15 -7.76
N PRO A 127 32.70 -23.89 -8.05
CA PRO A 127 31.83 -22.72 -7.88
C PRO A 127 30.48 -22.87 -8.59
N ASP A 128 30.47 -23.36 -9.83
CA ASP A 128 29.23 -23.53 -10.60
C ASP A 128 28.22 -24.46 -9.92
N LYS A 129 28.70 -25.56 -9.33
CA LYS A 129 27.86 -26.50 -8.58
C LYS A 129 27.35 -25.91 -7.27
N PHE A 130 28.19 -25.12 -6.59
CA PHE A 130 27.74 -24.38 -5.41
C PHE A 130 26.61 -23.40 -5.76
N VAL A 131 26.76 -22.66 -6.86
CA VAL A 131 25.73 -21.73 -7.36
C VAL A 131 24.44 -22.46 -7.69
N VAL A 132 24.49 -23.64 -8.30
CA VAL A 132 23.30 -24.47 -8.55
C VAL A 132 22.58 -24.84 -7.26
N GLY A 133 23.32 -25.26 -6.22
CA GLY A 133 22.77 -25.56 -4.90
C GLY A 133 22.11 -24.36 -4.25
N TYR A 134 22.80 -23.22 -4.22
CA TYR A 134 22.29 -21.98 -3.65
C TYR A 134 21.02 -21.52 -4.36
N LYS A 135 21.06 -21.51 -5.70
CA LYS A 135 19.92 -21.11 -6.54
C LYS A 135 18.73 -22.06 -6.38
N THR A 136 18.95 -23.34 -6.08
CA THR A 136 17.88 -24.31 -5.82
C THR A 136 17.06 -23.91 -4.60
N ALA A 137 17.69 -23.57 -3.48
CA ALA A 137 17.01 -23.07 -2.28
C ALA A 137 16.27 -21.75 -2.57
N VAL A 138 16.89 -20.82 -3.31
CA VAL A 138 16.26 -19.56 -3.73
C VAL A 138 15.00 -19.82 -4.57
N ILE A 139 15.05 -20.75 -5.53
CA ILE A 139 13.88 -21.10 -6.36
C ILE A 139 12.76 -21.69 -5.51
N GLN A 140 13.06 -22.60 -4.57
CA GLN A 140 12.06 -23.19 -3.67
C GLN A 140 11.43 -22.11 -2.77
N PHE A 141 12.24 -21.22 -2.20
CA PHE A 141 11.78 -20.08 -1.40
C PHE A 141 10.82 -19.16 -2.19
N VAL A 142 11.24 -18.74 -3.40
CA VAL A 142 10.40 -17.90 -4.27
C VAL A 142 9.14 -18.65 -4.71
N ARG A 143 9.21 -19.95 -4.97
CA ARG A 143 8.05 -20.77 -5.35
C ARG A 143 6.98 -20.80 -4.26
N ALA A 144 7.36 -21.00 -3.00
CA ALA A 144 6.43 -21.04 -1.88
C ALA A 144 5.63 -19.73 -1.73
N ILE A 145 6.27 -18.60 -2.03
CA ILE A 145 5.69 -17.27 -1.82
C ILE A 145 4.95 -16.77 -3.08
N ALA A 146 5.61 -16.82 -4.24
CA ALA A 146 5.18 -16.17 -5.48
C ALA A 146 4.93 -17.15 -6.65
N GLY A 147 5.19 -18.45 -6.47
CA GLY A 147 4.88 -19.48 -7.45
C GLY A 147 3.38 -19.75 -7.60
N THR A 148 3.03 -20.61 -8.55
CA THR A 148 1.64 -21.07 -8.73
C THR A 148 1.14 -21.73 -7.45
N GLY A 149 0.08 -21.20 -6.86
CA GLY A 149 -0.46 -21.70 -5.58
C GLY A 149 0.30 -21.22 -4.33
N GLY A 150 1.32 -20.38 -4.49
CA GLY A 150 2.03 -19.73 -3.40
C GLY A 150 1.18 -18.70 -2.64
N VAL A 151 1.73 -18.16 -1.55
CA VAL A 151 1.01 -17.26 -0.63
C VAL A 151 0.41 -16.04 -1.34
N VAL A 152 1.19 -15.35 -2.18
CA VAL A 152 0.74 -14.14 -2.90
C VAL A 152 -0.45 -14.45 -3.81
N PHE A 153 -0.40 -15.57 -4.52
CA PHE A 153 -1.50 -16.00 -5.40
C PHE A 153 -2.78 -16.26 -4.59
N ARG A 154 -2.67 -16.90 -3.41
CA ARG A 154 -3.82 -17.18 -2.54
C ARG A 154 -4.47 -15.90 -2.01
N ILE A 155 -3.67 -14.95 -1.54
CA ILE A 155 -4.17 -13.64 -1.06
C ILE A 155 -4.90 -12.91 -2.19
N ASN A 156 -4.24 -12.76 -3.33
CA ASN A 156 -4.79 -12.04 -4.48
C ASN A 156 -6.10 -12.68 -4.96
N SER A 157 -6.12 -14.01 -5.06
CA SER A 157 -7.30 -14.76 -5.46
C SER A 157 -8.46 -14.61 -4.47
N ALA A 158 -8.18 -14.58 -3.17
CA ALA A 158 -9.22 -14.40 -2.15
C ALA A 158 -9.84 -13.00 -2.24
N LEU A 159 -9.00 -11.95 -2.33
CA LEU A 159 -9.46 -10.56 -2.42
C LEU A 159 -10.25 -10.28 -3.71
N GLN A 160 -9.83 -10.85 -4.84
CA GLN A 160 -10.52 -10.68 -6.12
C GLN A 160 -11.87 -11.41 -6.20
N LYS A 161 -12.07 -12.45 -5.38
CA LYS A 161 -13.33 -13.21 -5.33
C LYS A 161 -14.38 -12.59 -4.42
N LEU A 162 -14.02 -11.55 -3.65
CA LEU A 162 -14.97 -10.90 -2.76
C LEU A 162 -16.10 -10.26 -3.57
N ASP A 163 -17.33 -10.55 -3.17
CA ASP A 163 -18.49 -9.79 -3.62
C ASP A 163 -18.55 -8.42 -2.94
N LEU A 164 -19.50 -7.58 -3.34
CA LEU A 164 -19.62 -6.22 -2.80
C LEU A 164 -19.93 -6.20 -1.31
N ASN A 165 -20.78 -7.10 -0.81
CA ASN A 165 -21.14 -7.13 0.61
C ASN A 165 -19.94 -7.53 1.47
N GLN A 166 -19.16 -8.49 1.00
CA GLN A 166 -17.91 -8.88 1.65
C GLN A 166 -16.87 -7.75 1.60
N GLN A 167 -16.79 -7.00 0.51
CA GLN A 167 -15.94 -5.80 0.42
C GLN A 167 -16.39 -4.69 1.36
N ASN A 168 -17.70 -4.46 1.49
CA ASN A 168 -18.29 -3.50 2.42
C ASN A 168 -17.92 -3.84 3.87
N ASP A 169 -18.10 -5.09 4.27
CA ASP A 169 -17.72 -5.60 5.58
C ASP A 169 -16.23 -5.45 5.85
N LEU A 170 -15.40 -5.85 4.87
CA LEU A 170 -13.95 -5.76 4.96
C LEU A 170 -13.49 -4.32 5.21
N VAL A 171 -13.98 -3.39 4.39
CA VAL A 171 -13.56 -1.98 4.44
C VAL A 171 -14.00 -1.31 5.74
N ASN A 172 -15.23 -1.56 6.20
CA ASN A 172 -15.71 -1.03 7.48
C ASN A 172 -14.89 -1.55 8.66
N LYS A 173 -14.73 -2.87 8.78
CA LYS A 173 -14.03 -3.49 9.92
C LYS A 173 -12.56 -3.08 9.94
N TRP A 174 -11.90 -3.09 8.78
CA TRP A 174 -10.49 -2.73 8.68
C TRP A 174 -10.29 -1.24 8.97
N PHE A 175 -11.12 -0.35 8.40
CA PHE A 175 -11.03 1.07 8.70
C PHE A 175 -11.23 1.35 10.19
N ASN A 176 -12.24 0.75 10.82
CA ASN A 176 -12.53 0.97 12.25
C ASN A 176 -11.38 0.51 13.15
N GLN A 177 -10.74 -0.62 12.81
CA GLN A 177 -9.53 -1.06 13.50
C GLN A 177 -8.42 0.00 13.43
N VAL A 178 -8.19 0.58 12.25
CA VAL A 178 -7.15 1.61 12.05
C VAL A 178 -7.53 2.93 12.71
N ASN A 179 -8.78 3.36 12.57
CA ASN A 179 -9.27 4.61 13.15
C ASN A 179 -9.25 4.57 14.69
N SER A 180 -9.33 3.39 15.31
CA SER A 180 -9.26 3.25 16.77
C SER A 180 -7.95 3.79 17.37
N TYR A 181 -6.85 3.77 16.62
CA TYR A 181 -5.56 4.30 17.06
C TYR A 181 -5.10 5.55 16.29
N MET A 182 -5.56 5.75 15.05
CA MET A 182 -5.29 6.99 14.32
C MET A 182 -6.15 8.15 14.81
N ASN A 183 -7.41 7.90 15.20
CA ASN A 183 -8.32 8.84 15.85
C ASN A 183 -8.32 10.25 15.22
N GLY A 184 -8.56 10.31 13.90
CA GLY A 184 -8.56 11.56 13.12
C GLY A 184 -7.18 12.14 12.77
N ALA A 185 -6.08 11.57 13.26
CA ALA A 185 -4.74 12.05 12.97
C ALA A 185 -4.38 11.90 11.49
N SER A 186 -3.68 12.88 10.93
CA SER A 186 -3.26 12.82 9.53
C SER A 186 -2.21 11.71 9.31
N PRO A 187 -2.45 10.76 8.37
CA PRO A 187 -1.45 9.73 8.04
C PRO A 187 -0.23 10.31 7.28
N PHE A 188 -0.34 11.54 6.79
CA PHE A 188 0.70 12.24 6.03
C PHE A 188 1.64 13.04 6.92
N LYS A 189 1.36 13.12 8.22
CA LYS A 189 2.15 13.89 9.17
C LYS A 189 3.15 12.97 9.89
N PRO A 190 4.46 13.28 9.89
CA PRO A 190 5.43 12.55 10.69
C PRO A 190 5.13 12.61 12.18
N ILE A 191 5.41 11.49 12.86
CA ILE A 191 5.32 11.41 14.32
C ILE A 191 6.37 12.37 14.90
N ASN A 192 5.94 13.37 15.66
CA ASN A 192 6.86 14.37 16.21
C ASN A 192 7.87 13.69 17.13
N ASN A 193 9.14 14.05 16.99
CA ASN A 193 10.22 13.47 17.78
C ASN A 193 11.25 14.50 18.28
N GLU A 194 11.00 15.78 18.04
CA GLU A 194 11.89 16.89 18.47
C GLU A 194 11.68 17.26 19.94
N THR A 195 10.57 16.81 20.53
CA THR A 195 10.22 17.07 21.94
C THR A 195 10.57 15.87 22.82
N LYS A 196 10.88 16.11 24.11
CA LYS A 196 11.18 15.04 25.08
C LYS A 196 9.94 14.26 25.55
N LYS A 197 8.74 14.71 25.17
CA LYS A 197 7.45 14.12 25.53
C LYS A 197 6.61 13.93 24.26
N ALA A 198 6.25 12.70 23.96
CA ALA A 198 5.32 12.40 22.89
C ALA A 198 3.96 12.98 23.25
N SER A 199 3.18 13.41 22.26
CA SER A 199 1.76 13.54 22.49
C SER A 199 1.17 12.15 22.71
N ASP A 200 0.10 12.03 23.51
CA ASP A 200 -0.57 10.75 23.72
C ASP A 200 -1.07 10.14 22.39
N SER A 201 -1.38 11.01 21.40
CA SER A 201 -1.74 10.63 20.04
C SER A 201 -0.57 9.97 19.28
N ASP A 202 0.65 10.55 19.35
CA ASP A 202 1.84 9.96 18.73
C ASP A 202 2.16 8.57 19.31
N GLU A 203 1.99 8.39 20.63
CA GLU A 203 2.19 7.09 21.28
C GLU A 203 1.15 6.06 20.84
N ALA A 204 -0.12 6.45 20.76
CA ALA A 204 -1.21 5.58 20.31
C ALA A 204 -1.02 5.14 18.85
N ILE A 205 -0.66 6.07 17.96
CA ILE A 205 -0.38 5.78 16.55
C ILE A 205 0.79 4.80 16.43
N ALA A 206 1.91 5.08 17.10
CA ALA A 206 3.09 4.22 17.03
C ALA A 206 2.81 2.80 17.57
N ALA A 207 2.05 2.69 18.66
CA ALA A 207 1.64 1.40 19.21
C ALA A 207 0.68 0.66 18.25
N GLY A 208 -0.27 1.36 17.64
CA GLY A 208 -1.20 0.84 16.65
C GLY A 208 -0.51 0.31 15.39
N VAL A 209 0.38 1.11 14.80
CA VAL A 209 1.18 0.68 13.62
C VAL A 209 2.07 -0.52 13.96
N SER A 210 2.69 -0.51 15.15
CA SER A 210 3.46 -1.68 15.62
C SER A 210 2.60 -2.93 15.75
N LYS A 211 1.34 -2.79 16.21
CA LYS A 211 0.39 -3.89 16.28
C LYS A 211 0.01 -4.39 14.87
N GLU A 212 -0.23 -3.50 13.90
CA GLU A 212 -0.51 -3.92 12.52
C GLU A 212 0.64 -4.71 11.90
N ILE A 213 1.89 -4.34 12.19
CA ILE A 213 3.07 -5.04 11.67
C ILE A 213 3.18 -6.45 12.26
N ASN A 214 2.93 -6.61 13.55
CA ASN A 214 3.14 -7.89 14.23
C ASN A 214 1.93 -8.82 14.15
N ASP A 215 0.72 -8.25 14.12
CA ASP A 215 -0.54 -8.96 14.37
C ASP A 215 -1.72 -8.24 13.69
N GLY A 216 -1.52 -7.78 12.46
CA GLY A 216 -2.48 -6.97 11.73
C GLY A 216 -3.69 -7.73 11.17
N TYR A 217 -4.53 -7.00 10.44
CA TYR A 217 -5.85 -7.48 10.01
C TYR A 217 -5.85 -8.84 9.30
N LEU A 218 -4.96 -9.04 8.31
CA LEU A 218 -4.93 -10.27 7.49
C LEU A 218 -4.52 -11.53 8.27
N ASN A 219 -3.97 -11.37 9.47
CA ASN A 219 -3.54 -12.46 10.34
C ASN A 219 -4.67 -12.91 11.27
N ASN A 220 -5.54 -11.99 11.66
CA ASN A 220 -6.50 -12.19 12.75
C ASN A 220 -7.96 -12.13 12.34
N HIS A 221 -8.25 -11.61 11.16
CA HIS A 221 -9.61 -11.46 10.68
C HIS A 221 -9.85 -12.29 9.42
N PRO A 222 -11.01 -12.98 9.35
CA PRO A 222 -11.44 -13.64 8.13
C PRO A 222 -11.67 -12.62 7.00
N VAL A 223 -11.42 -13.05 5.77
CA VAL A 223 -11.66 -12.27 4.55
C VAL A 223 -12.60 -13.08 3.65
N GLY A 224 -13.75 -12.50 3.29
CA GLY A 224 -14.82 -13.19 2.59
C GLY A 224 -15.49 -14.26 3.45
N ASP A 225 -15.94 -15.35 2.83
CA ASP A 225 -16.62 -16.46 3.53
C ASP A 225 -15.67 -17.41 4.29
N SER A 226 -14.35 -17.16 4.21
CA SER A 226 -13.37 -17.97 4.91
C SER A 226 -13.57 -17.86 6.42
N GLN A 227 -13.60 -18.99 7.13
CA GLN A 227 -13.56 -19.00 8.60
C GLN A 227 -12.16 -18.70 9.16
N LYS A 228 -11.14 -18.68 8.29
CA LYS A 228 -9.74 -18.46 8.65
C LYS A 228 -9.22 -17.16 8.04
N SER A 229 -8.29 -16.52 8.73
CA SER A 229 -7.54 -15.38 8.20
C SER A 229 -6.63 -15.81 7.05
N LEU A 230 -6.38 -14.91 6.10
CA LEU A 230 -5.57 -15.22 4.91
C LEU A 230 -4.10 -15.54 5.23
N LEU A 231 -3.60 -15.01 6.35
CA LEU A 231 -2.23 -15.16 6.81
C LEU A 231 -2.14 -15.79 8.22
N GLU A 232 -3.17 -16.54 8.63
CA GLU A 232 -3.15 -17.25 9.92
C GLU A 232 -2.02 -18.29 9.93
N ASN A 233 -0.93 -18.01 10.68
CA ASN A 233 0.17 -18.94 10.98
C ASN A 233 0.55 -19.87 9.83
N TYR A 234 1.00 -19.29 8.72
CA TYR A 234 1.42 -20.04 7.54
C TYR A 234 2.48 -21.09 7.91
N SER A 235 2.27 -22.31 7.40
CA SER A 235 3.18 -23.44 7.59
C SER A 235 3.46 -24.09 6.24
N TYR A 236 4.66 -23.86 5.73
CA TYR A 236 5.22 -24.55 4.59
C TYR A 236 5.53 -26.01 4.95
N ASN A 237 5.13 -26.93 4.07
CA ASN A 237 5.27 -28.38 4.25
C ASN A 237 5.62 -29.10 2.93
N GLU A 238 6.19 -28.38 1.97
CA GLU A 238 6.66 -28.96 0.69
C GLU A 238 8.19 -29.17 0.72
N ASP A 239 8.84 -29.16 -0.45
CA ASP A 239 10.25 -29.52 -0.62
C ASP A 239 11.20 -28.70 0.27
N ASP A 240 11.90 -29.40 1.15
CA ASP A 240 13.00 -28.88 1.97
C ASP A 240 14.11 -29.93 2.03
N PHE A 241 15.28 -29.60 1.46
CA PHE A 241 16.43 -30.51 1.40
C PHE A 241 17.40 -30.29 2.56
N THR A 242 17.05 -29.45 3.53
CA THR A 242 17.95 -29.06 4.62
C THR A 242 18.43 -30.26 5.42
N ASP A 243 17.57 -31.26 5.65
CA ASP A 243 17.92 -32.47 6.42
C ASP A 243 18.37 -33.65 5.52
N GLU A 244 18.39 -33.47 4.19
CA GLU A 244 18.60 -34.55 3.21
C GLU A 244 20.07 -34.68 2.74
N HIS A 245 21.01 -33.98 3.38
CA HIS A 245 22.40 -33.91 2.95
C HIS A 245 23.30 -35.01 3.56
N ASP A 246 24.41 -35.30 2.90
CA ASP A 246 25.46 -36.25 3.36
C ASP A 246 26.76 -35.53 3.76
N LEU A 247 26.68 -34.23 4.07
CA LEU A 247 27.82 -33.42 4.45
C LEU A 247 28.39 -33.83 5.83
N PRO A 248 29.73 -33.88 5.97
CA PRO A 248 30.36 -34.13 7.26
C PRO A 248 29.95 -33.08 8.29
N LYS A 249 29.75 -33.51 9.54
CA LYS A 249 29.32 -32.63 10.65
C LYS A 249 30.19 -31.39 10.83
N MET A 250 31.51 -31.49 10.66
CA MET A 250 32.41 -30.33 10.76
C MET A 250 32.09 -29.21 9.75
N MET A 251 31.53 -29.56 8.58
CA MET A 251 31.13 -28.60 7.56
C MET A 251 29.81 -27.92 7.95
N THR A 252 28.87 -28.66 8.51
CA THR A 252 27.55 -28.14 8.91
C THR A 252 27.56 -27.39 10.24
N ASP A 253 28.45 -27.76 11.18
CA ASP A 253 28.65 -27.07 12.46
C ASP A 253 29.03 -25.59 12.25
N SER A 254 29.76 -25.27 11.17
CA SER A 254 30.15 -23.90 10.81
C SER A 254 28.98 -23.04 10.29
N ILE A 255 27.98 -23.68 9.70
CA ILE A 255 26.76 -23.03 9.16
C ILE A 255 25.77 -22.80 10.29
N GLY A 256 25.69 -23.74 11.23
CA GLY A 256 24.71 -23.75 12.31
C GLY A 256 23.39 -24.39 11.89
N LYS A 257 22.38 -24.29 12.76
CA LYS A 257 21.04 -24.83 12.49
C LYS A 257 20.33 -23.97 11.44
N VAL A 258 19.98 -24.58 10.32
CA VAL A 258 19.23 -23.98 9.21
C VAL A 258 17.95 -24.78 8.94
N SER A 259 16.96 -24.18 8.30
CA SER A 259 15.76 -24.87 7.80
C SER A 259 15.06 -24.00 6.77
N LEU A 260 15.06 -24.42 5.51
CA LEU A 260 14.40 -23.66 4.45
C LEU A 260 12.91 -23.45 4.77
N SER A 261 12.21 -24.50 5.25
CA SER A 261 10.82 -24.40 5.67
C SER A 261 10.64 -23.39 6.81
N GLY A 262 11.53 -23.42 7.80
CA GLY A 262 11.56 -22.47 8.89
C GLY A 262 11.74 -21.03 8.41
N ASP A 263 12.63 -20.82 7.44
CA ASP A 263 12.95 -19.50 6.88
C ASP A 263 11.80 -18.97 6.00
N ILE A 264 11.16 -19.83 5.20
CA ILE A 264 9.94 -19.50 4.44
C ILE A 264 8.82 -19.07 5.41
N ASN A 265 8.58 -19.86 6.47
CA ASN A 265 7.57 -19.55 7.47
C ASN A 265 7.88 -18.23 8.19
N ALA A 266 9.13 -18.00 8.56
CA ALA A 266 9.55 -16.76 9.20
C ALA A 266 9.35 -15.54 8.29
N PHE A 267 9.67 -15.65 6.99
CA PHE A 267 9.47 -14.57 6.03
C PHE A 267 7.99 -14.28 5.81
N VAL A 268 7.16 -15.31 5.60
CA VAL A 268 5.71 -15.14 5.35
C VAL A 268 5.01 -14.55 6.57
N ASN A 269 5.21 -15.14 7.74
CA ASN A 269 4.48 -14.78 8.96
C ASN A 269 4.94 -13.45 9.57
N ASN A 270 6.17 -13.00 9.30
CA ASN A 270 6.69 -11.75 9.87
C ASN A 270 6.87 -10.66 8.80
N THR A 271 7.73 -10.88 7.82
CA THR A 271 8.14 -9.83 6.86
C THR A 271 7.03 -9.52 5.86
N LEU A 272 6.50 -10.53 5.17
CA LEU A 272 5.45 -10.35 4.17
C LEU A 272 4.14 -9.89 4.82
N SER A 273 3.70 -10.61 5.86
CA SER A 273 2.47 -10.28 6.59
C SER A 273 2.50 -8.87 7.16
N GLY A 274 3.57 -8.49 7.87
CA GLY A 274 3.69 -7.16 8.44
C GLY A 274 3.65 -6.06 7.38
N MET A 275 4.26 -6.30 6.21
CA MET A 275 4.30 -5.32 5.12
C MET A 275 2.91 -5.11 4.55
N LEU A 276 2.20 -6.20 4.25
CA LEU A 276 0.85 -6.14 3.71
C LEU A 276 -0.11 -5.48 4.71
N ASN A 277 -0.07 -5.88 5.98
CA ASN A 277 -0.94 -5.32 7.00
C ASN A 277 -0.70 -3.82 7.20
N ALA A 278 0.56 -3.39 7.36
CA ALA A 278 0.88 -2.00 7.60
C ALA A 278 0.48 -1.10 6.41
N LEU A 279 0.87 -1.48 5.19
CA LEU A 279 0.59 -0.69 4.00
C LEU A 279 -0.90 -0.69 3.65
N ALA A 280 -1.60 -1.83 3.79
CA ALA A 280 -3.03 -1.89 3.51
C ALA A 280 -3.84 -1.08 4.52
N SER A 281 -3.55 -1.21 5.81
CA SER A 281 -4.21 -0.48 6.89
C SER A 281 -4.09 1.02 6.73
N LEU A 282 -2.85 1.51 6.62
CA LEU A 282 -2.58 2.95 6.48
C LEU A 282 -2.97 3.47 5.10
N GLY A 283 -2.91 2.63 4.07
CA GLY A 283 -3.36 2.95 2.72
C GLY A 283 -4.87 3.17 2.64
N LEU A 284 -5.67 2.30 3.28
CA LEU A 284 -7.12 2.49 3.41
C LEU A 284 -7.43 3.78 4.16
N TYR A 285 -6.77 4.01 5.29
CA TYR A 285 -6.98 5.22 6.09
C TYR A 285 -6.63 6.50 5.31
N ALA A 286 -5.49 6.51 4.61
CA ALA A 286 -5.04 7.61 3.77
C ALA A 286 -5.99 7.88 2.60
N LEU A 287 -6.50 6.84 1.94
CA LEU A 287 -7.52 6.95 0.89
C LEU A 287 -8.75 7.69 1.41
N VAL A 288 -9.28 7.31 2.57
CA VAL A 288 -10.47 7.99 3.12
C VAL A 288 -10.15 9.41 3.54
N TYR A 289 -9.04 9.62 4.26
CA TYR A 289 -8.61 10.93 4.76
C TYR A 289 -8.43 11.95 3.62
N GLN A 290 -7.79 11.53 2.52
CA GLN A 290 -7.44 12.42 1.41
C GLN A 290 -8.54 12.53 0.34
N ASP A 291 -9.24 11.45 0.02
CA ASP A 291 -10.10 11.41 -1.17
C ASP A 291 -11.59 11.39 -0.81
N PHE A 292 -11.97 10.75 0.31
CA PHE A 292 -13.35 10.77 0.83
C PHE A 292 -13.48 11.84 1.92
N ASN A 293 -13.21 13.09 1.55
CA ASN A 293 -13.41 14.25 2.42
C ASN A 293 -14.23 15.36 1.75
N PRO A 294 -14.87 16.24 2.54
CA PRO A 294 -15.67 17.33 2.00
C PRO A 294 -14.93 18.31 1.10
N ALA A 295 -13.60 18.40 1.23
CA ALA A 295 -12.75 19.31 0.46
C ALA A 295 -12.33 18.76 -0.90
N ASN A 296 -12.64 17.49 -1.22
CA ASN A 296 -12.41 16.90 -2.54
C ASN A 296 -13.66 17.06 -3.42
N PRO A 297 -13.78 18.12 -4.24
CA PRO A 297 -14.93 18.30 -5.12
C PRO A 297 -14.97 17.27 -6.25
N ASP A 298 -13.83 16.65 -6.56
CA ASP A 298 -13.75 15.75 -7.69
C ASP A 298 -14.42 14.39 -7.44
N LEU A 299 -14.75 14.09 -6.18
CA LEU A 299 -15.54 12.91 -5.80
C LEU A 299 -16.95 12.94 -6.40
N VAL A 300 -17.61 14.10 -6.49
CA VAL A 300 -18.95 14.19 -7.08
C VAL A 300 -18.96 13.77 -8.56
N GLY A 301 -17.88 14.02 -9.31
CA GLY A 301 -17.80 13.74 -10.75
C GLY A 301 -17.41 12.29 -11.11
N ALA A 302 -17.11 11.44 -10.12
CA ALA A 302 -16.55 10.10 -10.35
C ALA A 302 -17.45 9.00 -9.75
N PRO A 303 -17.68 7.87 -10.46
CA PRO A 303 -17.59 7.74 -11.91
C PRO A 303 -18.69 8.57 -12.59
N ALA A 304 -18.47 8.86 -13.88
CA ALA A 304 -19.45 9.53 -14.74
C ALA A 304 -20.62 8.58 -15.05
N THR A 305 -21.69 8.69 -14.26
CA THR A 305 -22.95 7.96 -14.43
C THR A 305 -24.06 8.65 -13.64
N ASP A 306 -25.28 8.63 -14.17
CA ASP A 306 -26.52 9.09 -13.56
C ASP A 306 -27.44 7.94 -13.12
N SER A 307 -27.07 6.68 -13.36
CA SER A 307 -27.92 5.54 -13.04
C SER A 307 -28.15 5.37 -11.54
N ILE A 308 -29.40 5.12 -11.15
CA ILE A 308 -29.80 4.79 -9.78
C ILE A 308 -29.94 3.27 -9.55
N ASP A 309 -29.86 2.48 -10.63
CA ASP A 309 -29.91 1.02 -10.53
C ASP A 309 -28.59 0.48 -9.97
N GLN A 310 -28.68 -0.25 -8.86
CA GLN A 310 -27.51 -0.67 -8.10
C GLN A 310 -26.58 -1.58 -8.90
N GLU A 311 -27.12 -2.51 -9.69
CA GLU A 311 -26.31 -3.41 -10.53
C GLU A 311 -25.55 -2.63 -11.60
N THR A 312 -26.22 -1.67 -12.23
CA THR A 312 -25.62 -0.76 -13.22
C THR A 312 -24.52 0.10 -12.60
N VAL A 313 -24.76 0.69 -11.43
CA VAL A 313 -23.76 1.48 -10.70
C VAL A 313 -22.53 0.63 -10.38
N ILE A 314 -22.71 -0.59 -9.88
CA ILE A 314 -21.61 -1.52 -9.57
C ILE A 314 -20.80 -1.82 -10.84
N SER A 315 -21.48 -2.18 -11.93
CA SER A 315 -20.85 -2.54 -13.20
C SER A 315 -20.03 -1.38 -13.78
N GLN A 316 -20.61 -0.18 -13.81
CA GLN A 316 -19.96 1.02 -14.32
C GLN A 316 -18.80 1.47 -13.43
N THR A 317 -18.98 1.44 -12.11
CA THR A 317 -17.91 1.79 -11.15
C THR A 317 -16.74 0.82 -11.28
N ARG A 318 -17.01 -0.48 -11.37
CA ARG A 318 -15.97 -1.50 -11.57
C ARG A 318 -15.20 -1.30 -12.89
N THR A 319 -15.90 -0.94 -13.96
CA THR A 319 -15.28 -0.64 -15.26
C THR A 319 -14.42 0.62 -15.20
N ALA A 320 -14.85 1.62 -14.43
CA ALA A 320 -14.16 2.90 -14.30
C ALA A 320 -13.05 2.92 -13.23
N ILE A 321 -12.95 1.90 -12.36
CA ILE A 321 -12.19 1.96 -11.10
C ILE A 321 -10.72 2.37 -11.29
N LEU A 322 -10.04 1.87 -12.32
CA LEU A 322 -8.65 2.23 -12.62
C LEU A 322 -8.52 3.69 -13.08
N LYS A 323 -9.52 4.20 -13.82
CA LYS A 323 -9.57 5.60 -14.24
C LYS A 323 -9.86 6.50 -13.04
N VAL A 324 -10.75 6.09 -12.14
CA VAL A 324 -11.04 6.77 -10.87
C VAL A 324 -9.79 6.83 -9.98
N GLY A 325 -9.04 5.72 -9.87
CA GLY A 325 -7.78 5.73 -9.11
C GLY A 325 -6.73 6.68 -9.67
N ARG A 326 -6.59 6.78 -11.00
CA ARG A 326 -5.71 7.79 -11.62
C ARG A 326 -6.20 9.22 -11.42
N TYR A 327 -7.52 9.38 -11.38
CA TYR A 327 -8.20 10.65 -11.23
C TYR A 327 -8.02 11.24 -9.83
N PHE A 328 -7.99 10.40 -8.79
CA PHE A 328 -7.61 10.80 -7.43
C PHE A 328 -6.10 10.80 -7.15
N ASP A 329 -5.25 10.61 -8.17
CA ASP A 329 -3.79 10.44 -8.03
C ASP A 329 -3.38 9.43 -6.94
N LEU A 330 -4.10 8.30 -6.90
CA LEU A 330 -3.83 7.26 -5.92
C LEU A 330 -2.41 6.70 -6.09
N PRO A 331 -1.76 6.25 -5.00
CA PRO A 331 -0.40 5.72 -5.04
C PRO A 331 -0.26 4.58 -6.04
N LYS A 332 0.71 4.72 -6.95
CA LYS A 332 0.92 3.80 -8.09
C LYS A 332 1.74 2.57 -7.73
N SER A 333 2.28 2.50 -6.51
CA SER A 333 3.12 1.41 -6.02
C SER A 333 3.20 1.42 -4.50
N CYS A 334 3.60 0.30 -3.88
CA CYS A 334 3.93 0.19 -2.46
C CYS A 334 4.93 1.27 -2.03
N ALA A 335 5.97 1.49 -2.84
CA ALA A 335 6.99 2.51 -2.55
C ALA A 335 6.44 3.95 -2.59
N ASP A 336 5.48 4.21 -3.49
CA ASP A 336 4.81 5.52 -3.60
C ASP A 336 3.85 5.75 -2.42
N LEU A 337 3.14 4.70 -1.98
CA LEU A 337 2.30 4.76 -0.80
C LEU A 337 3.15 4.99 0.47
N ALA A 338 4.18 4.18 0.68
CA ALA A 338 5.06 4.30 1.85
C ALA A 338 5.71 5.69 1.95
N ASP A 339 6.14 6.27 0.82
CA ASP A 339 6.74 7.61 0.74
C ASP A 339 5.74 8.74 1.09
N LYS A 340 4.46 8.57 0.74
CA LYS A 340 3.41 9.53 1.10
C LYS A 340 3.01 9.43 2.58
N LEU A 341 3.13 8.25 3.21
CA LEU A 341 2.73 8.01 4.60
C LEU A 341 3.75 8.57 5.59
N GLY A 342 3.61 9.86 5.92
CA GLY A 342 4.46 10.55 6.90
C GLY A 342 4.53 9.84 8.27
N VAL A 343 3.47 9.17 8.72
CA VAL A 343 3.51 8.41 9.99
C VAL A 343 4.49 7.23 9.99
N LEU A 344 4.92 6.80 8.80
CA LEU A 344 5.99 5.81 8.59
C LEU A 344 7.36 6.46 8.37
N ASP A 345 7.43 7.79 8.17
CA ASP A 345 8.68 8.52 8.07
C ASP A 345 9.28 8.73 9.46
N LEU A 346 10.34 7.96 9.71
CA LEU A 346 11.07 7.96 10.96
C LEU A 346 12.52 8.42 10.75
N SER A 347 12.78 9.20 9.69
CA SER A 347 14.09 9.77 9.37
C SER A 347 14.73 10.52 10.55
N ASN A 348 13.92 11.11 11.42
CA ASN A 348 14.40 11.80 12.62
C ASN A 348 14.66 10.84 13.82
N ALA A 349 14.21 9.58 13.80
CA ALA A 349 14.46 8.58 14.85
C ALA A 349 15.94 8.13 14.92
N GLY A 350 16.75 8.50 13.92
CA GLY A 350 18.18 8.24 13.81
C GLY A 350 19.08 8.92 14.86
N SER A 351 18.52 9.62 15.85
CA SER A 351 19.27 10.09 17.03
C SER A 351 19.61 8.97 18.03
N ALA A 352 19.12 7.74 17.83
CA ALA A 352 19.52 6.57 18.60
C ALA A 352 20.86 5.99 18.12
N ARG A 353 21.78 5.70 19.07
CA ARG A 353 23.20 5.28 18.92
C ARG A 353 23.57 4.20 17.87
N ASN A 354 22.62 3.58 17.15
CA ASN A 354 22.86 2.51 16.19
C ASN A 354 22.21 2.77 14.81
N ALA A 355 22.57 3.87 14.15
CA ALA A 355 22.20 4.13 12.75
C ALA A 355 22.55 2.94 11.81
N LYS A 356 23.58 2.15 12.15
CA LYS A 356 23.99 0.92 11.45
C LYS A 356 22.93 -0.19 11.42
N HIS A 357 22.03 -0.25 12.40
CA HIS A 357 20.96 -1.25 12.43
C HIS A 357 19.66 -0.77 11.78
N GLN A 358 19.62 0.49 11.34
CA GLN A 358 18.40 1.12 10.89
C GLN A 358 18.24 1.05 9.37
N ASN A 359 19.30 1.00 8.57
CA ASN A 359 19.16 0.87 7.13
C ASN A 359 19.35 -0.60 6.70
N TYR A 360 18.25 -1.36 6.66
CA TYR A 360 18.28 -2.81 6.39
C TYR A 360 18.77 -3.15 4.97
N ARG A 361 18.65 -2.23 4.01
CA ARG A 361 19.29 -2.39 2.69
C ARG A 361 20.80 -2.52 2.78
N LEU A 362 21.45 -1.69 3.61
CA LEU A 362 22.90 -1.73 3.86
C LEU A 362 23.38 -3.05 4.46
N ARG A 363 22.52 -3.75 5.20
CA ARG A 363 22.91 -4.91 6.00
C ARG A 363 22.97 -6.21 5.22
N TYR A 364 22.27 -6.31 4.08
CA TYR A 364 22.05 -7.59 3.38
C TYR A 364 22.43 -7.60 1.90
N SER A 365 22.96 -6.50 1.34
CA SER A 365 23.49 -6.48 -0.04
C SER A 365 25.02 -6.54 -0.05
N ARG A 366 25.58 -7.42 -0.90
CA ARG A 366 27.02 -7.56 -1.15
C ARG A 366 27.70 -6.24 -1.62
N VAL A 367 26.93 -5.30 -2.17
CA VAL A 367 27.44 -4.11 -2.88
C VAL A 367 27.43 -2.83 -2.04
N LEU A 368 26.86 -2.85 -0.83
CA LEU A 368 26.87 -1.68 0.05
C LEU A 368 28.13 -1.69 0.92
N GLU A 369 29.29 -1.60 0.27
CA GLU A 369 30.62 -1.72 0.89
C GLU A 369 30.92 -0.67 1.98
N LYS A 370 30.08 0.36 2.19
CA LYS A 370 30.40 1.47 3.11
C LYS A 370 29.20 2.19 3.72
N ASP A 371 28.26 1.51 4.39
CA ASP A 371 27.19 2.18 5.17
C ASP A 371 26.46 3.37 4.44
N GLN A 372 26.49 3.41 3.10
CA GLN A 372 26.03 4.54 2.27
C GLN A 372 24.84 4.07 1.43
N PRO A 373 23.73 4.84 1.36
CA PRO A 373 22.59 4.48 0.53
C PRO A 373 23.05 4.19 -0.90
N ALA A 374 22.49 3.14 -1.52
CA ALA A 374 22.75 2.86 -2.93
C ALA A 374 22.31 4.09 -3.73
N VAL A 375 23.27 4.76 -4.36
CA VAL A 375 22.97 5.84 -5.30
C VAL A 375 23.02 5.31 -6.72
N ASN A 376 22.08 5.73 -7.56
CA ASN A 376 22.11 5.42 -8.98
C ASN A 376 23.25 6.19 -9.67
N ASP A 377 23.40 5.99 -10.98
CA ASP A 377 24.41 6.68 -11.81
C ASP A 377 24.29 8.22 -11.80
N ARG A 378 23.23 8.76 -11.19
CA ARG A 378 22.95 10.20 -11.03
C ARG A 378 23.18 10.71 -9.61
N GLY A 379 23.66 9.86 -8.69
CA GLY A 379 23.86 10.23 -7.29
C GLY A 379 22.60 10.23 -6.44
N GLU A 380 21.49 9.66 -6.92
CA GLU A 380 20.19 9.63 -6.23
C GLU A 380 19.99 8.31 -5.48
N THR A 381 19.46 8.35 -4.26
CA THR A 381 19.13 7.15 -3.48
C THR A 381 18.12 6.26 -4.22
N VAL A 382 18.47 4.99 -4.43
CA VAL A 382 17.59 3.97 -5.04
C VAL A 382 16.43 3.68 -4.08
N LYS A 383 15.17 3.58 -4.54
CA LYS A 383 13.97 3.22 -3.73
C LYS A 383 13.75 1.71 -3.62
N VAL A 384 13.03 1.25 -2.58
CA VAL A 384 12.68 -0.19 -2.37
C VAL A 384 11.89 -0.73 -3.55
N SER A 385 12.31 -1.89 -4.07
CA SER A 385 11.61 -2.59 -5.14
C SER A 385 10.75 -3.70 -4.55
N TYR A 386 9.43 -3.46 -4.48
CA TYR A 386 8.46 -4.43 -3.93
C TYR A 386 8.07 -5.53 -4.92
N GLY A 387 8.44 -5.39 -6.21
CA GLY A 387 8.32 -6.46 -7.20
C GLY A 387 6.91 -7.06 -7.30
N ILE A 388 6.80 -8.36 -7.01
CA ILE A 388 5.53 -9.11 -7.11
C ILE A 388 4.41 -8.54 -6.20
N PHE A 389 4.77 -7.85 -5.12
CA PHE A 389 3.80 -7.35 -4.14
C PHE A 389 3.05 -6.11 -4.63
N GLU A 390 3.52 -5.45 -5.70
CA GLU A 390 2.84 -4.31 -6.33
C GLU A 390 1.45 -4.71 -6.85
N THR A 391 1.29 -5.93 -7.35
CA THR A 391 -0.02 -6.46 -7.77
C THR A 391 -0.97 -6.59 -6.58
N THR A 392 -0.48 -7.07 -5.44
CA THR A 392 -1.28 -7.20 -4.22
C THR A 392 -1.72 -5.83 -3.71
N HIS A 393 -0.84 -4.82 -3.76
CA HIS A 393 -1.19 -3.43 -3.46
C HIS A 393 -2.34 -2.92 -4.34
N HIS A 394 -2.27 -3.10 -5.65
CA HIS A 394 -3.35 -2.67 -6.55
C HIS A 394 -4.67 -3.41 -6.33
N ILE A 395 -4.62 -4.70 -6.01
CA ILE A 395 -5.82 -5.48 -5.70
C ILE A 395 -6.45 -4.94 -4.41
N LEU A 396 -5.67 -4.76 -3.35
CA LEU A 396 -6.16 -4.18 -2.09
C LEU A 396 -6.74 -2.77 -2.29
N GLN A 397 -6.01 -1.89 -2.98
CA GLN A 397 -6.48 -0.54 -3.28
C GLN A 397 -7.82 -0.55 -4.02
N ASN A 398 -8.02 -1.46 -4.97
CA ASN A 398 -9.29 -1.60 -5.67
C ASN A 398 -10.39 -2.23 -4.80
N SER A 399 -10.06 -3.23 -3.98
CA SER A 399 -10.99 -3.83 -3.01
C SER A 399 -11.47 -2.81 -1.97
N PHE A 400 -10.67 -1.78 -1.69
CA PHE A 400 -11.05 -0.65 -0.84
C PHE A 400 -11.85 0.41 -1.57
N LEU A 401 -11.36 0.86 -2.73
CA LEU A 401 -11.96 1.96 -3.48
C LEU A 401 -13.35 1.61 -4.02
N LEU A 402 -13.54 0.39 -4.53
CA LEU A 402 -14.78 -0.03 -5.18
C LEU A 402 -16.02 0.12 -4.29
N PRO A 403 -16.10 -0.46 -3.08
CA PRO A 403 -17.27 -0.32 -2.22
C PRO A 403 -17.54 1.13 -1.81
N LEU A 404 -16.49 1.92 -1.53
CA LEU A 404 -16.63 3.33 -1.18
C LEU A 404 -17.21 4.14 -2.34
N MET A 405 -16.70 3.92 -3.56
CA MET A 405 -17.21 4.59 -4.75
C MET A 405 -18.64 4.17 -5.07
N VAL A 406 -18.97 2.89 -4.95
CA VAL A 406 -20.35 2.41 -5.18
C VAL A 406 -21.30 3.08 -4.19
N GLN A 407 -20.99 3.05 -2.89
CA GLN A 407 -21.83 3.67 -1.86
C GLN A 407 -22.02 5.18 -2.14
N TYR A 408 -20.92 5.89 -2.38
CA TYR A 408 -20.97 7.33 -2.69
C TYR A 408 -21.84 7.62 -3.93
N THR A 409 -21.61 6.86 -5.00
CA THR A 409 -22.26 7.05 -6.31
C THR A 409 -23.75 6.77 -6.26
N THR A 410 -24.17 5.71 -5.57
CA THR A 410 -25.59 5.39 -5.41
C THR A 410 -26.34 6.53 -4.74
N ILE A 411 -25.80 7.06 -3.64
CA ILE A 411 -26.45 8.14 -2.89
C ILE A 411 -26.43 9.44 -3.68
N ARG A 412 -25.29 9.76 -4.32
CA ARG A 412 -25.18 10.89 -5.24
C ARG A 412 -26.27 10.83 -6.31
N ASN A 413 -26.41 9.71 -7.02
CA ASN A 413 -27.33 9.58 -8.15
C ASN A 413 -28.79 9.62 -7.71
N GLN A 414 -29.13 9.07 -6.54
CA GLN A 414 -30.47 9.23 -5.95
C GLN A 414 -30.80 10.70 -5.68
N LEU A 415 -29.83 11.48 -5.19
CA LEU A 415 -30.02 12.91 -4.95
C LEU A 415 -30.10 13.71 -6.26
N LEU A 416 -29.27 13.38 -7.26
CA LEU A 416 -29.36 13.97 -8.59
C LEU A 416 -30.74 13.71 -9.21
N GLN A 417 -31.30 12.49 -9.08
CA GLN A 417 -32.65 12.19 -9.54
C GLN A 417 -33.71 13.05 -8.81
N GLN A 418 -33.60 13.22 -7.48
CA GLN A 418 -34.51 14.11 -6.74
C GLN A 418 -34.43 15.58 -7.22
N ILE A 419 -33.24 16.06 -7.58
CA ILE A 419 -33.07 17.40 -8.16
C ILE A 419 -33.73 17.47 -9.54
N ALA A 420 -33.47 16.46 -10.39
CA ALA A 420 -34.05 16.35 -11.73
C ALA A 420 -35.58 16.27 -11.74
N ASP A 421 -36.18 15.71 -10.69
CA ASP A 421 -37.63 15.57 -10.50
C ASP A 421 -38.26 16.76 -9.76
N GLY A 422 -37.48 17.80 -9.44
CA GLY A 422 -37.95 19.00 -8.73
C GLY A 422 -38.27 18.77 -7.25
N GLN A 423 -37.87 17.65 -6.67
CA GLN A 423 -38.07 17.31 -5.24
C GLN A 423 -36.96 17.87 -4.33
N TYR A 424 -35.86 18.33 -4.92
CA TYR A 424 -34.72 18.91 -4.23
C TYR A 424 -34.24 20.15 -4.98
N THR A 425 -34.84 21.30 -4.68
CA THR A 425 -34.62 22.56 -5.43
C THR A 425 -33.84 23.62 -4.65
N THR A 426 -33.68 23.45 -3.34
CA THR A 426 -32.97 24.35 -2.43
C THR A 426 -32.19 23.53 -1.41
N SER A 427 -31.16 24.11 -0.78
CA SER A 427 -30.35 23.42 0.23
C SER A 427 -31.19 22.94 1.42
N ARG A 428 -30.93 21.71 1.86
CA ARG A 428 -31.50 21.07 3.06
C ARG A 428 -30.65 21.31 4.30
N ASN A 429 -29.59 22.12 4.22
CA ASN A 429 -28.64 22.40 5.31
C ASN A 429 -28.06 21.11 5.93
N VAL A 430 -27.59 20.21 5.06
CA VAL A 430 -26.98 18.94 5.49
C VAL A 430 -25.70 19.26 6.26
N SER A 431 -25.56 18.64 7.44
CA SER A 431 -24.38 18.85 8.29
C SER A 431 -23.12 18.26 7.66
N LYS A 432 -21.99 18.96 7.82
CA LYS A 432 -20.69 18.46 7.37
C LYS A 432 -20.34 17.17 8.14
N PRO A 433 -20.03 16.05 7.45
CA PRO A 433 -19.62 14.83 8.13
C PRO A 433 -18.30 15.04 8.87
N ASN A 434 -18.18 14.46 10.06
CA ASN A 434 -16.97 14.54 10.86
C ASN A 434 -16.18 13.23 10.77
N PHE A 435 -14.98 13.30 10.21
CA PHE A 435 -14.08 12.16 10.06
C PHE A 435 -13.59 11.61 11.42
N ASP A 436 -13.55 12.44 12.46
CA ASP A 436 -13.09 12.03 13.80
C ASP A 436 -14.14 11.19 14.55
N LEU A 437 -15.40 11.21 14.09
CA LEU A 437 -16.54 10.52 14.72
C LEU A 437 -17.04 9.35 13.87
N VAL A 438 -16.18 8.77 13.03
CA VAL A 438 -16.55 7.68 12.11
C VAL A 438 -16.55 6.35 12.85
N ASP A 439 -17.76 5.85 13.11
CA ASP A 439 -18.00 4.50 13.63
C ASP A 439 -18.35 3.49 12.52
N ASN A 440 -18.84 3.97 11.37
CA ASN A 440 -19.12 3.18 10.18
C ASN A 440 -18.69 3.99 8.94
N LEU A 441 -17.68 3.48 8.22
CA LEU A 441 -17.10 4.18 7.09
C LEU A 441 -18.10 4.35 5.93
N LEU A 442 -18.94 3.36 5.65
CA LEU A 442 -19.95 3.48 4.59
C LEU A 442 -21.05 4.49 4.92
N GLU A 443 -21.43 4.62 6.19
CA GLU A 443 -22.37 5.67 6.63
C GLU A 443 -21.74 7.07 6.53
N TYR A 444 -20.45 7.20 6.89
CA TYR A 444 -19.71 8.43 6.67
C TYR A 444 -19.65 8.82 5.18
N VAL A 445 -19.45 7.85 4.29
CA VAL A 445 -19.43 8.07 2.83
C VAL A 445 -20.81 8.46 2.28
N ASP A 446 -21.90 7.87 2.78
CA ASP A 446 -23.27 8.32 2.48
C ASP A 446 -23.49 9.78 2.92
N ALA A 447 -23.15 10.10 4.17
CA ALA A 447 -23.28 11.45 4.71
C ALA A 447 -22.44 12.46 3.92
N LEU A 448 -21.26 12.06 3.44
CA LEU A 448 -20.41 12.86 2.57
C LEU A 448 -21.08 13.16 1.23
N ALA A 449 -21.66 12.17 0.56
CA ALA A 449 -22.38 12.37 -0.70
C ALA A 449 -23.54 13.36 -0.52
N ARG A 450 -24.32 13.20 0.55
CA ARG A 450 -25.43 14.11 0.90
C ARG A 450 -24.94 15.54 1.11
N TYR A 451 -23.89 15.69 1.91
CA TYR A 451 -23.30 16.99 2.19
C TYR A 451 -22.80 17.66 0.90
N GLN A 452 -22.00 16.96 0.09
CA GLN A 452 -21.41 17.55 -1.11
C GLN A 452 -22.46 17.96 -2.13
N ILE A 453 -23.52 17.16 -2.34
CA ILE A 453 -24.63 17.56 -3.22
C ILE A 453 -25.41 18.76 -2.66
N ASP A 454 -25.65 18.79 -1.35
CA ASP A 454 -26.31 19.93 -0.70
C ASP A 454 -25.54 21.25 -0.87
N GLN A 455 -24.20 21.20 -0.80
CA GLN A 455 -23.35 22.39 -1.05
C GLN A 455 -23.43 22.89 -2.50
N LEU A 456 -23.89 22.06 -3.45
CA LEU A 456 -24.02 22.42 -4.86
C LEU A 456 -25.41 22.95 -5.23
N MET A 457 -26.36 23.00 -4.29
CA MET A 457 -27.70 23.53 -4.56
C MET A 457 -27.71 24.99 -5.00
N GLY A 458 -26.68 25.77 -4.65
CA GLY A 458 -26.48 27.12 -5.17
C GLY A 458 -26.35 27.18 -6.70
N LEU A 459 -25.92 26.10 -7.37
CA LEU A 459 -25.90 26.02 -8.84
C LEU A 459 -27.30 25.89 -9.42
N VAL A 460 -28.16 25.09 -8.77
CA VAL A 460 -29.57 24.91 -9.18
C VAL A 460 -30.32 26.22 -9.04
N GLU A 461 -30.18 26.90 -7.89
CA GLU A 461 -30.78 28.20 -7.65
C GLU A 461 -30.27 29.27 -8.63
N ARG A 462 -28.98 29.21 -8.97
CA ARG A 462 -28.39 30.12 -9.95
C ARG A 462 -28.92 29.88 -11.36
N GLY A 463 -29.01 28.62 -11.78
CA GLY A 463 -29.57 28.24 -13.07
C GLY A 463 -30.98 28.76 -13.26
N GLN A 464 -31.82 28.62 -12.23
CA GLN A 464 -33.18 29.14 -12.24
C GLN A 464 -33.22 30.66 -12.41
N LYS A 465 -32.42 31.40 -11.62
CA LYS A 465 -32.36 32.86 -11.71
C LYS A 465 -31.87 33.34 -13.07
N ASP A 466 -30.83 32.71 -13.61
CA ASP A 466 -30.28 33.10 -14.91
C ASP A 466 -31.29 32.82 -16.04
N TYR A 467 -32.02 31.71 -15.96
CA TYR A 467 -33.08 31.36 -16.92
C TYR A 467 -34.26 32.35 -16.86
N GLU A 468 -34.77 32.65 -15.67
CA GLU A 468 -35.83 33.67 -15.47
C GLU A 468 -35.37 35.05 -15.94
N GLY A 469 -34.08 35.35 -15.80
CA GLY A 469 -33.45 36.60 -16.26
C GLY A 469 -33.00 36.60 -17.72
N LEU A 470 -33.26 35.54 -18.50
CA LEU A 470 -32.83 35.38 -19.90
C LEU A 470 -31.31 35.56 -20.11
N SER A 471 -30.52 35.12 -19.14
CA SER A 471 -29.05 35.26 -19.07
C SER A 471 -28.33 33.91 -18.87
N GLN A 472 -29.04 32.80 -19.07
CA GLN A 472 -28.53 31.46 -18.87
C GLN A 472 -27.35 31.13 -19.77
N ALA A 473 -26.41 30.36 -19.24
CA ALA A 473 -25.31 29.82 -20.04
C ALA A 473 -25.81 28.71 -20.98
N GLY A 474 -25.95 29.01 -22.26
CA GLY A 474 -26.41 28.03 -23.27
C GLY A 474 -25.39 26.98 -23.71
N THR A 475 -24.15 27.03 -23.21
CA THR A 475 -23.13 26.01 -23.49
C THR A 475 -22.25 25.75 -22.28
N PHE A 476 -21.63 24.56 -22.24
CA PHE A 476 -20.63 24.20 -21.24
C PHE A 476 -19.46 25.21 -21.17
N SER A 477 -19.05 25.77 -22.31
CA SER A 477 -17.98 26.78 -22.38
C SER A 477 -18.41 28.10 -21.72
N ALA A 478 -19.63 28.56 -22.01
CA ALA A 478 -20.21 29.75 -21.39
C ALA A 478 -20.37 29.56 -19.87
N PHE A 479 -20.85 28.39 -19.44
CA PHE A 479 -20.94 28.05 -18.03
C PHE A 479 -19.56 28.02 -17.34
N SER A 480 -18.57 27.40 -17.98
CA SER A 480 -17.19 27.36 -17.47
C SER A 480 -16.58 28.75 -17.33
N HIS A 481 -16.92 29.67 -18.25
CA HIS A 481 -16.53 31.07 -18.14
C HIS A 481 -17.21 31.72 -16.93
N LEU A 482 -18.52 31.55 -16.79
CA LEU A 482 -19.34 32.09 -15.70
C LEU A 482 -18.83 31.64 -14.32
N MET A 483 -18.49 30.35 -14.14
CA MET A 483 -17.85 29.81 -12.93
C MET A 483 -16.52 30.48 -12.57
N ARG A 484 -15.83 31.10 -13.53
CA ARG A 484 -14.52 31.76 -13.32
C ARG A 484 -14.64 33.26 -13.10
N VAL A 485 -15.58 33.92 -13.77
CA VAL A 485 -15.69 35.39 -13.75
C VAL A 485 -16.76 35.93 -12.82
N ALA A 486 -17.87 35.21 -12.61
CA ALA A 486 -18.98 35.69 -11.77
C ALA A 486 -18.69 35.39 -10.29
N PRO A 487 -18.53 36.40 -9.40
CA PRO A 487 -18.14 36.17 -8.01
C PRO A 487 -19.10 35.27 -7.24
N GLU A 488 -20.41 35.43 -7.49
CA GLU A 488 -21.48 34.68 -6.82
C GLU A 488 -21.45 33.19 -7.15
N VAL A 489 -21.00 32.83 -8.34
CA VAL A 489 -20.96 31.43 -8.81
C VAL A 489 -19.60 30.81 -8.54
N LYS A 490 -18.54 31.60 -8.66
CA LYS A 490 -17.19 31.23 -8.19
C LYS A 490 -17.18 30.91 -6.69
N ALA A 491 -18.05 31.54 -5.90
CA ALA A 491 -18.18 31.26 -4.47
C ALA A 491 -18.67 29.83 -4.17
N VAL A 492 -19.41 29.19 -5.09
CA VAL A 492 -19.82 27.78 -4.96
C VAL A 492 -18.59 26.87 -4.90
N ASN A 493 -17.60 27.12 -5.75
CA ASN A 493 -16.31 26.47 -5.61
C ASN A 493 -15.14 27.32 -6.17
N PRO A 494 -14.33 27.95 -5.32
CA PRO A 494 -13.20 28.76 -5.75
C PRO A 494 -12.12 28.01 -6.54
N ALA A 495 -12.04 26.68 -6.38
CA ALA A 495 -11.07 25.80 -7.04
C ALA A 495 -11.59 25.19 -8.36
N TYR A 496 -12.69 25.71 -8.93
CA TYR A 496 -13.29 25.20 -10.16
C TYR A 496 -12.29 25.02 -11.32
N ALA A 497 -11.27 25.89 -11.42
CA ALA A 497 -10.29 25.80 -12.51
C ALA A 497 -9.53 24.46 -12.51
N ASP A 498 -9.20 23.94 -11.33
CA ASP A 498 -8.34 22.78 -11.13
C ASP A 498 -9.11 21.46 -11.13
N MET A 499 -10.45 21.52 -11.03
CA MET A 499 -11.31 20.34 -11.11
C MET A 499 -11.17 19.61 -12.44
N THR A 500 -11.50 18.34 -12.40
CA THR A 500 -11.52 17.53 -13.61
C THR A 500 -12.69 17.90 -14.54
N LYS A 501 -12.60 17.44 -15.78
CA LYS A 501 -13.65 17.64 -16.78
C LYS A 501 -14.98 16.99 -16.36
N ALA A 502 -14.95 15.81 -15.72
CA ALA A 502 -16.16 15.09 -15.32
C ALA A 502 -16.94 15.86 -14.24
N THR A 503 -16.26 16.34 -13.20
CA THR A 503 -16.86 17.19 -12.16
C THR A 503 -17.46 18.47 -12.75
N LYS A 504 -16.73 19.12 -13.66
CA LYS A 504 -17.22 20.33 -14.32
C LYS A 504 -18.51 20.07 -15.11
N HIS A 505 -18.61 18.93 -15.80
CA HIS A 505 -19.83 18.54 -16.52
C HIS A 505 -20.99 18.31 -15.55
N LEU A 506 -20.76 17.65 -14.41
CA LEU A 506 -21.79 17.50 -13.38
C LEU A 506 -22.26 18.86 -12.83
N TYR A 507 -21.35 19.81 -12.62
CA TYR A 507 -21.72 21.16 -12.18
C TYR A 507 -22.59 21.87 -13.23
N TYR A 508 -22.28 21.69 -14.51
CA TYR A 508 -23.10 22.23 -15.59
C TYR A 508 -24.48 21.56 -15.65
N TRP A 509 -24.52 20.24 -15.41
CA TRP A 509 -25.78 19.50 -15.30
C TRP A 509 -26.65 20.03 -14.15
N LEU A 510 -26.07 20.25 -12.97
CA LEU A 510 -26.76 20.83 -11.81
C LEU A 510 -27.25 22.26 -12.08
N TYR A 511 -26.46 23.06 -12.78
CA TYR A 511 -26.89 24.39 -13.20
C TYR A 511 -28.10 24.32 -14.14
N GLN A 512 -28.09 23.40 -15.10
CA GLN A 512 -29.17 23.27 -16.08
C GLN A 512 -30.42 22.59 -15.51
N SER A 513 -30.30 21.83 -14.41
CA SER A 513 -31.36 20.93 -13.94
C SER A 513 -32.68 21.64 -13.61
N SER A 514 -32.65 22.93 -13.26
CA SER A 514 -33.86 23.70 -12.94
C SER A 514 -34.66 24.15 -14.18
N PHE A 515 -34.03 24.20 -15.36
CA PHE A 515 -34.65 24.68 -16.60
C PHE A 515 -34.47 23.72 -17.79
N LYS A 516 -33.90 22.52 -17.57
CA LYS A 516 -33.63 21.51 -18.60
C LYS A 516 -34.85 21.19 -19.47
N ASP A 517 -36.05 21.13 -18.88
CA ASP A 517 -37.29 20.75 -19.58
C ASP A 517 -37.76 21.82 -20.58
N SER A 518 -37.17 23.02 -20.50
CA SER A 518 -37.40 24.10 -21.46
C SER A 518 -36.40 24.11 -22.62
N LEU A 519 -35.44 23.18 -22.63
CA LEU A 519 -34.40 23.09 -23.65
C LEU A 519 -34.62 21.88 -24.58
N PRO A 520 -34.16 21.97 -25.84
CA PRO A 520 -34.05 20.81 -26.73
C PRO A 520 -33.18 19.69 -26.14
N ASP A 521 -33.54 18.43 -26.40
CA ASP A 521 -32.83 17.24 -25.88
C ASP A 521 -31.33 17.20 -26.23
N ASP A 522 -30.93 17.77 -27.37
CA ASP A 522 -29.54 17.83 -27.81
C ASP A 522 -28.72 18.91 -27.08
N GLU A 523 -29.38 19.85 -26.41
CA GLU A 523 -28.77 20.87 -25.55
C GLU A 523 -28.65 20.43 -24.09
N HIS A 524 -29.24 19.29 -23.71
CA HIS A 524 -29.17 18.76 -22.35
C HIS A 524 -27.72 18.39 -21.99
N ALA A 525 -27.27 18.88 -20.84
CA ALA A 525 -26.04 18.47 -20.21
C ALA A 525 -26.10 16.97 -19.91
N LYS A 526 -24.99 16.28 -20.12
CA LYS A 526 -24.85 14.84 -19.87
C LYS A 526 -23.76 14.62 -18.83
N ILE A 527 -23.97 13.62 -17.98
CA ILE A 527 -23.02 13.18 -16.94
C ILE A 527 -22.07 12.14 -17.52
#